data_AF-A0AAV3PAM9-F1
#
_entry.id   AF-A0AAV3PAM9-F1
#
_cell.length_a   1.000
_cell.length_b   1.000
_cell.length_c   1.000
_cell.angle_alpha   90.00
_cell.angle_beta   90.00
_cell.angle_gamma   90.00
#
_symmetry.space_group_name_H-M   'P 1'
#
loop_
_entity.id
_entity.type
_entity.pdbx_description
1 polymer ?
#
loop_
_entity_poly.entity_id
_entity_poly.type
_entity_poly.pdbx_seq_one_letter_code
_entity_poly.pdbx_strand_id
1 'polypeptide(L)'
;MANIMAQFQWLTCPRKDLSTGWLYCDPGSLYMPETYVLPESLPQWFPWKEMSIYPVQWHALALGLFASIIAPFGGFFASGFKRAFNIKDFGDSIPGHGGMTDRMDCQMVMAVFAYIYHQSFVVQQSLSIEMILDQILMNLSFEEQRSLYTRLGQYLLERQFGES
;
A
#
# COMPACT_ATOMS: atom_id res chain seq x y z
N MET A 1 -12.73 7.97 13.08
CA MET A 1 -13.44 7.57 11.84
C MET A 1 -13.04 6.18 11.38
N ALA A 2 -11.74 5.87 11.29
CA ALA A 2 -11.25 4.54 10.87
C ALA A 2 -11.84 3.36 11.64
N ASN A 3 -12.01 3.47 12.98
CA ASN A 3 -12.67 2.43 13.78
C ASN A 3 -14.11 2.12 13.35
N ILE A 4 -14.86 3.13 12.88
CA ILE A 4 -16.25 2.96 12.41
C ILE A 4 -16.23 2.36 11.00
N MET A 5 -15.34 2.85 10.14
CA MET A 5 -15.21 2.34 8.77
C MET A 5 -14.79 0.87 8.73
N ALA A 6 -13.94 0.44 9.66
CA ALA A 6 -13.49 -0.95 9.79
C ALA A 6 -14.61 -1.93 10.18
N GLN A 7 -15.77 -1.45 10.64
CA GLN A 7 -16.93 -2.30 10.95
C GLN A 7 -17.69 -2.74 9.68
N PHE A 8 -17.47 -2.04 8.56
CA PHE A 8 -18.15 -2.32 7.32
C PHE A 8 -17.32 -3.25 6.44
N GLN A 9 -17.80 -4.49 6.24
CA GLN A 9 -17.08 -5.51 5.47
C GLN A 9 -16.78 -5.09 4.03
N TRP A 10 -17.62 -4.25 3.41
CA TRP A 10 -17.37 -3.74 2.05
C TRP A 10 -16.12 -2.84 1.94
N LEU A 11 -15.63 -2.27 3.04
CA LEU A 11 -14.42 -1.44 3.10
C LEU A 11 -13.17 -2.24 3.49
N THR A 12 -13.34 -3.36 4.18
CA THR A 12 -12.23 -4.19 4.68
C THR A 12 -11.96 -5.40 3.79
N CYS A 13 -12.97 -5.87 3.05
CA CYS A 13 -12.85 -7.03 2.17
C CYS A 13 -12.21 -6.68 0.83
N PRO A 14 -11.17 -7.41 0.39
CA PRO A 14 -10.54 -7.17 -0.89
C PRO A 14 -11.51 -7.52 -2.02
N ARG A 15 -11.72 -6.58 -2.93
CA ARG A 15 -12.54 -6.79 -4.12
C ARG A 15 -11.80 -7.72 -5.09
N LYS A 16 -12.36 -8.90 -5.34
CA LYS A 16 -11.81 -9.86 -6.32
C LYS A 16 -12.45 -9.71 -7.70
N ASP A 17 -13.74 -9.40 -7.75
CA ASP A 17 -14.52 -9.33 -8.98
C ASP A 17 -15.59 -8.22 -8.94
N LEU A 18 -16.27 -8.01 -10.07
CA LEU A 18 -17.47 -7.14 -10.15
C LEU A 18 -18.72 -7.77 -9.49
N SER A 19 -18.67 -9.06 -9.13
CA SER A 19 -19.73 -9.75 -8.38
C SER A 19 -19.88 -9.21 -6.95
N THR A 20 -20.95 -9.55 -6.23
CA THR A 20 -21.16 -9.19 -4.81
C THR A 20 -20.69 -10.27 -3.83
N GLY A 21 -20.20 -11.41 -4.31
CA GLY A 21 -19.80 -12.53 -3.45
C GLY A 21 -18.63 -12.25 -2.48
N TRP A 22 -17.85 -11.20 -2.71
CA TRP A 22 -16.71 -10.81 -1.86
C TRP A 22 -17.09 -9.95 -0.64
N LEU A 23 -18.37 -9.56 -0.51
CA LEU A 23 -18.83 -8.71 0.60
C LEU A 23 -18.76 -9.41 1.97
N TYR A 24 -18.70 -10.74 1.99
CA TYR A 24 -18.50 -11.54 3.19
C TYR A 24 -17.15 -12.23 3.09
N CYS A 25 -16.18 -11.71 3.82
CA CYS A 25 -14.84 -12.27 3.90
C CYS A 25 -14.27 -12.06 5.29
N ASP A 26 -13.23 -12.81 5.62
CA ASP A 26 -12.40 -12.49 6.78
C ASP A 26 -11.47 -11.32 6.42
N PRO A 27 -11.49 -10.23 7.20
CA PRO A 27 -10.65 -9.06 6.92
C PRO A 27 -9.17 -9.42 7.04
N GLY A 28 -8.35 -8.85 6.16
CA GLY A 28 -6.90 -9.03 6.20
C GLY A 28 -6.27 -8.48 7.49
N SER A 29 -5.03 -8.86 7.76
CA SER A 29 -4.29 -8.48 8.99
C SER A 29 -4.24 -6.96 9.24
N LEU A 30 -4.28 -6.15 8.18
CA LEU A 30 -4.30 -4.69 8.27
C LEU A 30 -5.56 -4.11 8.95
N TYR A 31 -6.65 -4.87 8.91
CA TYR A 31 -7.96 -4.52 9.47
C TYR A 31 -8.31 -5.36 10.71
N MET A 32 -7.33 -6.06 11.29
CA MET A 32 -7.47 -6.68 12.61
C MET A 32 -6.93 -5.71 13.69
N PRO A 33 -7.67 -5.48 14.78
CA PRO A 33 -7.22 -4.58 15.83
C PRO A 33 -6.08 -5.21 16.62
N GLU A 34 -5.00 -4.47 16.80
CA GLU A 34 -3.88 -4.84 17.67
C GLU A 34 -4.00 -4.09 18.99
N THR A 35 -3.89 -4.81 20.10
CA THR A 35 -4.04 -4.25 21.46
C THR A 35 -2.69 -3.82 21.99
N TYR A 36 -2.51 -2.51 22.17
CA TYR A 36 -1.32 -1.95 22.79
C TYR A 36 -1.59 -1.69 24.28
N VAL A 37 -0.79 -2.33 25.14
CA VAL A 37 -0.73 -2.03 26.56
C VAL A 37 0.20 -0.84 26.78
N LEU A 38 -0.32 0.20 27.42
CA LEU A 38 0.42 1.42 27.64
C LEU A 38 1.45 1.24 28.77
N PRO A 39 2.65 1.84 28.65
CA PRO A 39 3.69 1.70 29.66
C PRO A 39 3.26 2.30 31.01
N GLU A 40 3.67 1.67 32.12
CA GLU A 40 3.32 2.07 33.49
C GLU A 40 3.80 3.48 33.89
N SER A 41 4.64 4.12 33.07
CA SER A 41 5.06 5.51 33.24
C SER A 41 3.97 6.54 32.96
N LEU A 42 2.81 6.12 32.47
CA LEU A 42 1.70 7.02 32.21
C LEU A 42 1.07 7.54 33.51
N PRO A 43 0.78 8.85 33.59
CA PRO A 43 0.17 9.43 34.77
C PRO A 43 -1.17 8.78 35.13
N GLN A 44 -1.42 8.58 36.42
CA GLN A 44 -2.59 7.88 36.96
C GLN A 44 -3.95 8.52 36.64
N TRP A 45 -3.97 9.78 36.16
CA TRP A 45 -5.17 10.48 35.69
C TRP A 45 -5.60 10.08 34.28
N PHE A 46 -4.78 9.31 33.56
CA PHE A 46 -5.11 8.84 32.21
C PHE A 46 -6.01 7.59 32.30
N PRO A 47 -7.26 7.65 31.82
CA PRO A 47 -8.28 6.62 32.09
C PRO A 47 -8.14 5.39 31.18
N TRP A 48 -7.33 5.43 30.13
CA TRP A 48 -7.18 4.35 29.16
C TRP A 48 -5.92 3.55 29.47
N LYS A 49 -6.08 2.26 29.83
CA LYS A 49 -4.96 1.31 30.07
C LYS A 49 -4.62 0.48 28.83
N GLU A 50 -5.60 0.28 27.96
CA GLU A 50 -5.48 -0.51 26.73
C GLU A 50 -6.06 0.29 25.57
N MET A 51 -5.39 0.22 24.42
CA MET A 51 -5.87 0.85 23.19
C MET A 51 -5.83 -0.16 22.04
N SER A 52 -6.99 -0.40 21.43
CA SER A 52 -7.10 -1.15 20.18
C SER A 52 -6.88 -0.21 19.00
N ILE A 53 -5.79 -0.42 18.27
CA ILE A 53 -5.46 0.37 17.08
C ILE A 53 -5.43 -0.58 15.89
N TYR A 54 -6.05 -0.17 14.78
CA TYR A 54 -5.95 -0.91 13.53
C TYR A 54 -4.66 -0.49 12.81
N PRO A 55 -3.84 -1.43 12.30
CA PRO A 55 -2.62 -1.12 11.55
C PRO A 55 -2.84 -0.14 10.38
N VAL A 56 -4.01 -0.18 9.72
CA VAL A 56 -4.38 0.76 8.65
C VAL A 56 -4.31 2.24 9.08
N GLN A 57 -4.50 2.55 10.37
CA GLN A 57 -4.46 3.91 10.89
C GLN A 57 -3.06 4.50 10.84
N TRP A 58 -2.03 3.68 11.05
CA TRP A 58 -0.64 4.10 10.93
C TRP A 58 -0.30 4.50 9.49
N HIS A 59 -0.76 3.72 8.51
CA HIS A 59 -0.60 4.06 7.10
C HIS A 59 -1.37 5.33 6.71
N ALA A 60 -2.60 5.49 7.21
CA ALA A 60 -3.39 6.70 6.99
C ALA A 60 -2.70 7.96 7.57
N LEU A 61 -2.09 7.83 8.76
CA LEU A 61 -1.32 8.91 9.37
C LEU A 61 -0.08 9.25 8.54
N ALA A 62 0.68 8.25 8.09
CA ALA A 62 1.86 8.45 7.26
C ALA A 62 1.52 9.15 5.92
N LEU A 63 0.48 8.67 5.23
CA LEU A 63 -0.02 9.28 3.99
C LEU A 63 -0.54 10.70 4.23
N GLY A 64 -1.27 10.93 5.33
CA GLY A 64 -1.81 12.24 5.69
C GLY A 64 -0.70 13.26 6.03
N LEU A 65 0.32 12.83 6.79
CA LEU A 65 1.47 13.67 7.10
C LEU A 65 2.23 14.04 5.82
N PHE A 66 2.53 13.06 4.97
CA PHE A 66 3.17 13.32 3.68
C PHE A 66 2.34 14.30 2.83
N ALA A 67 1.03 14.08 2.73
CA ALA A 67 0.14 14.97 1.98
C ALA A 67 0.20 16.41 2.53
N SER A 68 0.12 16.58 3.85
CA SER A 68 0.14 17.91 4.47
C SER A 68 1.43 18.70 4.21
N ILE A 69 2.57 18.00 4.14
CA ILE A 69 3.88 18.63 3.95
C ILE A 69 4.17 18.85 2.46
N ILE A 70 3.92 17.84 1.60
CA ILE A 70 4.40 17.83 0.21
C ILE A 70 3.39 18.42 -0.78
N ALA A 71 2.08 18.30 -0.54
CA ALA A 71 1.06 18.84 -1.44
C ALA A 71 1.23 20.36 -1.72
N PRO A 72 1.56 21.22 -0.73
CA PRO A 72 1.81 22.63 -0.99
C PRO A 72 2.99 22.87 -1.95
N PHE A 73 4.05 22.06 -1.89
CA PHE A 73 5.22 22.20 -2.77
C PHE A 73 4.94 21.81 -4.22
N GLY A 74 4.03 20.86 -4.46
CA GLY A 74 3.60 20.50 -5.81
C GLY A 74 2.99 21.70 -6.57
N GLY A 75 2.16 22.49 -5.88
CA GLY A 75 1.58 23.71 -6.45
C GLY A 75 2.63 24.78 -6.76
N PHE A 76 3.65 24.93 -5.90
CA PHE A 76 4.74 25.87 -6.15
C PHE A 76 5.61 25.47 -7.35
N PHE A 77 5.91 24.17 -7.51
CA PHE A 77 6.69 23.68 -8.65
C PHE A 77 5.98 23.93 -9.99
N ALA A 78 4.68 23.62 -10.04
CA ALA A 78 3.84 23.90 -11.21
C ALA A 78 3.80 25.40 -11.57
N SER A 79 3.63 26.26 -10.55
CA SER A 79 3.65 27.71 -10.74
C SER A 79 4.99 28.21 -11.27
N GLY A 80 6.10 27.71 -10.73
CA GLY A 80 7.46 28.04 -11.18
C GLY A 80 7.74 27.59 -12.61
N PHE A 81 7.33 26.38 -12.97
CA PHE A 81 7.50 25.83 -14.31
C PHE A 81 6.74 26.65 -15.36
N LYS A 82 5.48 27.00 -15.09
CA LYS A 82 4.69 27.89 -15.97
C LYS A 82 5.35 29.23 -16.21
N ARG A 83 5.94 29.83 -15.17
CA ARG A 83 6.67 31.11 -15.27
C ARG A 83 7.96 30.99 -16.08
N ALA A 84 8.66 29.86 -16.01
CA ALA A 84 9.87 29.61 -16.78
C ALA A 84 9.62 29.50 -18.29
N PHE A 85 8.45 28.98 -18.70
CA PHE A 85 8.07 28.86 -20.11
C PHE A 85 7.23 30.03 -20.63
N ASN A 86 6.96 31.06 -19.82
CA ASN A 86 6.11 32.21 -20.18
C ASN A 86 4.70 31.81 -20.67
N ILE A 87 4.24 30.61 -20.31
CA ILE A 87 2.90 30.09 -20.61
C ILE A 87 2.06 30.28 -19.35
N LYS A 88 1.00 31.09 -19.43
CA LYS A 88 0.21 31.50 -18.26
C LYS A 88 -0.75 30.40 -17.80
N ASP A 89 -1.33 29.66 -18.74
CA ASP A 89 -2.22 28.52 -18.54
C ASP A 89 -1.99 27.50 -19.67
N PHE A 90 -1.89 26.20 -19.35
CA PHE A 90 -1.76 25.13 -20.37
C PHE A 90 -3.06 24.87 -21.15
N GLY A 91 -4.12 25.66 -20.92
CA GLY A 91 -5.35 25.64 -21.70
C GLY A 91 -6.54 26.28 -20.97
N ASP A 92 -7.39 26.97 -21.73
CA ASP A 92 -8.70 27.49 -21.31
C ASP A 92 -9.74 26.36 -21.22
N SER A 93 -9.53 25.35 -20.36
CA SER A 93 -10.50 24.25 -20.24
C SER A 93 -11.85 24.75 -19.70
N ILE A 94 -11.87 25.79 -18.86
CA ILE A 94 -13.09 26.46 -18.37
C ILE A 94 -12.78 27.95 -18.11
N PRO A 95 -13.46 28.91 -18.77
CA PRO A 95 -13.19 30.33 -18.58
C PRO A 95 -13.51 30.75 -17.13
N GLY A 96 -12.50 31.25 -16.41
CA GLY A 96 -12.63 31.76 -15.04
C GLY A 96 -12.33 30.76 -13.91
N HIS A 97 -11.88 29.53 -14.20
CA HIS A 97 -11.60 28.51 -13.17
C HIS A 97 -10.15 27.97 -13.14
N GLY A 98 -9.27 28.50 -14.00
CA GLY A 98 -7.89 28.01 -14.17
C GLY A 98 -7.83 26.72 -14.99
N GLY A 99 -6.65 26.36 -15.48
CA GLY A 99 -6.44 25.14 -16.26
C GLY A 99 -6.64 23.86 -15.43
N MET A 100 -7.22 22.81 -16.02
CA MET A 100 -7.38 21.52 -15.34
C MET A 100 -6.01 20.92 -14.93
N THR A 101 -4.97 21.20 -15.72
CA THR A 101 -3.59 20.78 -15.46
C THR A 101 -3.06 21.31 -14.13
N ASP A 102 -3.34 22.58 -13.78
CA ASP A 102 -2.91 23.18 -12.51
C ASP A 102 -3.50 22.48 -11.28
N ARG A 103 -4.71 21.93 -11.42
CA ARG A 103 -5.39 21.19 -10.35
C ARG A 103 -4.85 19.77 -10.22
N MET A 104 -4.27 19.24 -11.30
CA MET A 104 -3.76 17.88 -11.38
C MET A 104 -2.28 17.78 -10.99
N ASP A 105 -1.51 18.87 -10.98
CA ASP A 105 -0.07 18.82 -10.68
C ASP A 105 0.21 18.27 -9.27
N CYS A 106 -0.51 18.76 -8.25
CA CYS A 106 -0.42 18.22 -6.90
C CYS A 106 -1.00 16.81 -6.79
N GLN A 107 -2.09 16.51 -7.52
CA GLN A 107 -2.74 15.20 -7.50
C GLN A 107 -1.84 14.13 -8.10
N MET A 108 -1.08 14.45 -9.15
CA MET A 108 -0.15 13.52 -9.80
C MET A 108 0.99 13.13 -8.85
N VAL A 109 1.60 14.11 -8.17
CA VAL A 109 2.66 13.84 -7.17
C VAL A 109 2.13 12.97 -6.04
N MET A 110 0.93 13.29 -5.53
CA MET A 110 0.28 12.50 -4.48
C MET A 110 -0.07 11.09 -4.95
N ALA A 111 -0.56 10.92 -6.18
CA ALA A 111 -0.92 9.63 -6.73
C ALA A 111 0.31 8.71 -6.91
N VAL A 112 1.42 9.25 -7.43
CA VAL A 112 2.67 8.49 -7.58
C VAL A 112 3.18 8.04 -6.21
N PHE A 113 3.20 8.94 -5.22
CA PHE A 113 3.62 8.57 -3.87
C PHE A 113 2.70 7.53 -3.24
N ALA A 114 1.38 7.72 -3.31
CA ALA A 114 0.41 6.78 -2.75
C ALA A 114 0.54 5.39 -3.38
N TYR A 115 0.76 5.32 -4.70
CA TYR A 115 0.99 4.07 -5.40
C TYR A 115 2.25 3.35 -4.91
N ILE A 116 3.39 4.04 -4.86
CA ILE A 116 4.66 3.47 -4.38
C ILE A 116 4.52 3.03 -2.92
N TYR A 117 3.97 3.90 -2.06
CA TYR A 117 3.75 3.60 -0.65
C TYR A 117 2.87 2.35 -0.46
N HIS A 118 1.77 2.26 -1.21
CA HIS A 118 0.88 1.11 -1.17
C HIS A 118 1.60 -0.19 -1.58
N GLN A 119 2.35 -0.17 -2.69
CA GLN A 119 3.08 -1.36 -3.16
C GLN A 119 4.23 -1.76 -2.23
N SER A 120 4.90 -0.79 -1.60
CA SER A 120 6.06 -1.07 -0.73
C SER A 120 5.68 -1.47 0.70
N PHE A 121 4.62 -0.87 1.26
CA PHE A 121 4.31 -1.01 2.69
C PHE A 121 2.96 -1.65 3.00
N VAL A 122 2.00 -1.63 2.06
CA VAL A 122 0.63 -2.11 2.32
C VAL A 122 0.38 -3.46 1.65
N VAL A 123 0.84 -3.66 0.42
CA VAL A 123 0.70 -4.93 -0.29
C VAL A 123 1.67 -5.95 0.30
N GLN A 124 1.14 -7.02 0.89
CA GLN A 124 1.95 -8.19 1.20
C GLN A 124 2.34 -8.88 -0.11
N GLN A 125 3.66 -9.03 -0.32
CA GLN A 125 4.20 -9.79 -1.45
C GLN A 125 3.92 -11.28 -1.24
N SER A 126 2.74 -11.74 -1.65
CA SER A 126 2.43 -13.16 -1.71
C SER A 126 3.00 -13.73 -3.02
N LEU A 127 4.19 -14.33 -2.97
CA LEU A 127 4.67 -15.16 -4.07
C LEU A 127 3.85 -16.45 -4.07
N SER A 128 2.94 -16.62 -5.04
CA SER A 128 2.28 -17.90 -5.21
C SER A 128 3.22 -18.91 -5.87
N ILE A 129 3.02 -20.20 -5.57
CA ILE A 129 3.80 -21.28 -6.20
C ILE A 129 3.62 -21.24 -7.72
N GLU A 130 2.42 -20.88 -8.19
CA GLU A 130 2.12 -20.74 -9.63
C GLU A 130 2.98 -19.64 -10.27
N MET A 131 3.09 -18.47 -9.64
CA MET A 131 3.93 -17.38 -10.15
C MET A 131 5.40 -17.78 -10.22
N ILE A 132 5.89 -18.55 -9.24
CA ILE A 132 7.27 -19.05 -9.24
C ILE A 132 7.47 -20.08 -10.35
N LEU A 133 6.53 -21.00 -10.52
CA LEU A 133 6.59 -22.03 -11.55
C LEU A 133 6.56 -21.40 -12.95
N ASP A 134 5.66 -20.46 -13.21
CA ASP A 134 5.59 -19.75 -14.49
C ASP A 134 6.88 -18.98 -14.77
N GLN A 135 7.44 -18.31 -13.76
CA GLN A 135 8.71 -17.60 -13.89
C GLN A 135 9.87 -18.56 -14.21
N ILE A 136 9.90 -19.73 -13.59
CA ILE A 136 10.91 -20.76 -13.87
C ILE A 136 10.77 -21.28 -15.31
N LEU A 137 9.55 -21.57 -15.74
CA LEU A 137 9.28 -22.14 -17.06
C LEU A 137 9.54 -21.14 -18.20
N MET A 138 9.29 -19.85 -17.98
CA MET A 138 9.45 -18.81 -19.00
C MET A 138 10.88 -18.29 -19.11
N ASN A 139 11.66 -18.27 -18.03
CA ASN A 139 13.00 -17.66 -18.03
C ASN A 139 14.18 -18.65 -17.98
N LEU A 140 13.98 -19.92 -17.60
CA LEU A 140 15.08 -20.89 -17.52
C LEU A 140 15.04 -21.89 -18.68
N SER A 141 16.22 -22.28 -19.16
CA SER A 141 16.39 -23.38 -20.11
C SER A 141 16.12 -24.74 -19.45
N PHE A 142 15.87 -25.77 -20.26
CA PHE A 142 15.56 -27.12 -19.77
C PHE A 142 16.68 -27.71 -18.89
N GLU A 143 17.95 -27.43 -19.20
CA GLU A 143 19.08 -27.89 -18.36
C GLU A 143 19.10 -27.20 -16.99
N GLU A 144 18.83 -25.90 -16.94
CA GLU A 144 18.76 -25.13 -15.70
C GLU A 144 17.56 -25.58 -14.84
N GLN A 145 16.41 -25.85 -15.46
CA GLN A 145 15.25 -26.41 -14.77
C GLN A 145 15.56 -27.76 -14.11
N ARG A 146 16.29 -28.65 -14.82
CA ARG A 146 16.71 -29.95 -14.27
C ARG A 146 17.70 -29.80 -13.11
N SER A 147 18.64 -28.87 -13.22
CA SER A 147 19.59 -28.55 -12.15
C SER A 147 18.87 -28.02 -10.90
N LEU A 148 17.93 -27.09 -11.09
CA LEU A 148 17.09 -26.54 -10.03
C LEU A 148 16.29 -27.64 -9.31
N TYR A 149 15.59 -28.51 -10.06
CA TYR A 149 14.83 -29.62 -9.51
C TYR A 149 15.70 -30.55 -8.65
N THR A 150 16.89 -30.90 -9.15
CA THR A 150 17.82 -31.80 -8.45
C THR A 150 18.31 -31.18 -7.13
N ARG A 151 18.68 -29.89 -7.14
CA ARG A 151 19.11 -29.17 -5.93
C ARG A 151 17.98 -28.97 -4.93
N LEU A 152 16.79 -28.62 -5.40
CA LEU A 152 15.61 -28.45 -4.54
C LEU A 152 15.25 -29.75 -3.84
N GLY A 153 15.32 -30.88 -4.56
CA GLY A 153 15.13 -32.21 -3.99
C GLY A 153 16.17 -32.55 -2.91
N GLN A 154 17.44 -32.21 -3.12
CA GLN A 154 18.49 -32.39 -2.10
C GLN A 154 18.21 -31.59 -0.83
N TYR A 155 17.87 -30.30 -0.97
CA TYR A 155 17.53 -29.46 0.20
C TYR A 155 16.31 -29.98 0.96
N LEU A 156 15.29 -30.48 0.27
CA LEU A 156 14.11 -31.04 0.93
C LEU A 156 14.45 -32.33 1.69
N LEU A 157 15.29 -33.19 1.12
CA LEU A 157 15.77 -34.39 1.80
C LEU A 157 16.60 -34.04 3.04
N GLU A 158 17.54 -33.10 2.94
CA GLU A 158 18.32 -32.62 4.09
C GLU A 158 17.43 -32.05 5.19
N ARG A 159 16.40 -31.29 4.84
CA ARG A 159 15.48 -30.70 5.81
C ARG A 159 14.60 -31.74 6.49
N GLN A 160 14.21 -32.80 5.78
CA GLN A 160 13.37 -33.88 6.31
C GLN A 160 14.14 -34.87 7.20
N PHE A 161 15.44 -35.09 6.93
CA PHE A 161 16.29 -36.04 7.66
C PHE A 161 17.33 -35.38 8.59
N GLY A 162 17.48 -34.05 8.55
CA GLY A 162 18.41 -33.29 9.39
C GLY A 162 17.80 -32.73 10.69
N GLU A 163 16.50 -32.90 10.91
CA GLU A 163 15.80 -32.58 12.17
C GLU A 163 15.60 -33.80 13.10
N SER A 164 16.42 -34.85 12.96
CA SER A 164 16.45 -36.03 13.84
C SER A 164 17.78 -36.20 14.57
#